data_AF-A0AAC9BEB9-F1
#
_entry.id   AF-A0AAC9BEB9-F1
#
_cell.length_a   1.000
_cell.length_b   1.000
_cell.length_c   1.000
_cell.angle_alpha   90.00
_cell.angle_beta   90.00
_cell.angle_gamma   90.00
#
_symmetry.space_group_name_H-M   'P 1'
#
loop_
_entity.id
_entity.type
_entity.pdbx_description
1 polymer ?
#
loop_
_entity_poly.entity_id
_entity_poly.type
_entity_poly.pdbx_seq_one_letter_code
_entity_poly.pdbx_strand_id
1 'polypeptide(L)'
;MSVAQILSKAKAMGVRLSLNGDGVKLRGPADSIAALKPELAAHKTEIVAYLRRAANDAADSSDYPVADGPFMPWCLPMSPERVAGLLADLRATICKVADIEGWPGDHRAHLLGLVARQPVSSLADELAHFRERLGAIEAVARVADIARQAMAEHDAIRKCCTCEHRTLHDSGVPVRCQMGTALGWRHHEWLDAPDTLNTCRLHRPRWRAREKMPKSRLN
;
A
#
# COMPACT_ATOMS: atom_id res chain seq x y z
N MET A 1 41.72 -19.59 19.30
CA MET A 1 41.09 -20.02 18.03
C MET A 1 39.77 -19.26 17.91
N SER A 2 39.36 -18.78 16.73
CA SER A 2 38.10 -18.02 16.62
C SER A 2 36.88 -18.95 16.59
N VAL A 3 35.71 -18.45 16.98
CA VAL A 3 34.44 -19.21 16.94
C VAL A 3 34.17 -19.79 15.55
N ALA A 4 34.43 -19.00 14.49
CA ALA A 4 34.27 -19.46 13.11
C ALA A 4 35.19 -20.65 12.75
N GLN A 5 36.43 -20.65 13.26
CA GLN A 5 37.37 -21.76 13.08
C GLN A 5 36.92 -23.02 13.83
N ILE A 6 36.40 -22.87 15.04
CA ILE A 6 35.86 -23.99 15.84
C ILE A 6 34.65 -24.62 15.14
N LEU A 7 33.75 -23.80 14.59
CA LEU A 7 32.57 -24.28 13.85
C LEU A 7 32.96 -24.93 12.52
N SER A 8 33.93 -24.37 11.81
CA SER A 8 34.46 -24.96 10.57
C SER A 8 35.12 -26.32 10.83
N LYS A 9 35.93 -26.41 11.88
CA LYS A 9 36.55 -27.67 12.34
C LYS A 9 35.49 -28.70 12.74
N ALA A 10 34.46 -28.29 13.49
CA ALA A 10 33.36 -29.18 13.87
C ALA A 10 32.61 -29.73 12.65
N LYS A 11 32.32 -28.87 11.66
CA LYS A 11 31.69 -29.27 10.40
C LYS A 11 32.56 -30.26 9.61
N ALA A 12 33.87 -30.01 9.52
CA ALA A 12 34.82 -30.91 8.86
C ALA A 12 34.89 -32.28 9.54
N MET A 13 34.70 -32.35 10.86
CA MET A 13 34.66 -33.57 11.65
C MET A 13 33.28 -34.26 11.68
N GLY A 14 32.31 -33.77 10.91
CA GLY A 14 30.95 -34.32 10.84
C GLY A 14 30.09 -34.03 12.07
N VAL A 15 30.46 -33.03 12.88
CA VAL A 15 29.72 -32.63 14.08
C VAL A 15 28.86 -31.40 13.78
N ARG A 16 27.55 -31.55 14.01
CA ARG A 16 26.56 -30.48 13.91
C ARG A 16 26.24 -29.94 15.29
N LEU A 17 26.24 -28.61 15.41
CA LEU A 17 25.86 -27.88 16.61
C LEU A 17 24.44 -27.31 16.42
N SER A 18 23.62 -27.35 17.46
CA SER A 18 22.28 -26.76 17.49
C SER A 18 22.02 -26.14 18.86
N LEU A 19 21.24 -25.07 18.92
CA LEU A 19 20.82 -24.48 20.19
C LEU A 19 19.69 -25.30 20.82
N ASN A 20 19.73 -25.43 22.14
CA ASN A 20 18.65 -25.97 22.96
C ASN A 20 18.51 -25.06 24.20
N GLY A 21 17.73 -23.99 24.07
CA GLY A 21 17.66 -22.92 25.07
C GLY A 21 19.00 -22.19 25.23
N ASP A 22 19.59 -22.26 26.43
CA ASP A 22 20.92 -21.73 26.74
C ASP A 22 22.06 -22.74 26.50
N GLY A 23 21.72 -23.96 26.08
CA GLY A 23 22.67 -25.04 25.81
C GLY A 23 23.00 -25.19 24.33
N VAL A 24 24.17 -25.77 24.06
CA VAL A 24 24.57 -26.23 22.72
C VAL A 24 24.46 -27.76 22.69
N LYS A 25 23.63 -28.28 21.79
CA LYS A 25 23.49 -29.72 21.53
C LYS A 25 24.36 -30.12 20.35
N LEU A 26 25.16 -31.17 20.55
CA LEU A 26 26.07 -31.73 19.55
C LEU A 26 25.48 -33.01 18.97
N ARG A 27 25.55 -33.18 17.65
CA ARG A 27 25.23 -34.44 16.95
C ARG A 27 26.35 -34.79 15.98
N GLY A 28 26.78 -36.04 15.97
CA GLY A 28 27.87 -36.51 15.11
C GLY A 28 28.53 -37.77 15.69
N PRO A 29 29.64 -38.22 15.09
CA PRO A 29 30.42 -39.36 15.59
C PRO A 29 30.91 -39.13 17.03
N ALA A 30 30.85 -40.16 17.88
CA ALA A 30 31.17 -40.05 19.30
C ALA A 30 32.61 -39.57 19.55
N ASP A 31 33.57 -40.11 18.79
CA ASP A 31 34.99 -39.76 18.90
C ASP A 31 35.24 -38.29 18.51
N SER A 32 34.56 -37.82 17.44
CA SER A 32 34.63 -36.41 17.02
C SER A 32 34.04 -35.47 18.06
N ILE A 33 32.92 -35.85 18.69
CA ILE A 33 32.31 -35.07 19.77
C ILE A 33 33.24 -35.02 20.98
N ALA A 34 33.82 -36.14 21.38
CA ALA A 34 34.75 -36.21 22.51
C ALA A 34 35.97 -35.32 22.30
N ALA A 35 36.54 -35.31 21.08
CA ALA A 35 37.67 -34.47 20.72
C ALA A 35 37.34 -32.96 20.72
N LEU A 36 36.12 -32.57 20.33
CA LEU A 36 35.70 -31.17 20.25
C LEU A 36 35.17 -30.60 21.57
N LYS A 37 34.71 -31.45 22.49
CA LYS A 37 34.10 -31.05 23.76
C LYS A 37 34.93 -30.05 24.60
N PRO A 38 36.25 -30.22 24.80
CA PRO A 38 37.03 -29.26 25.60
C PRO A 38 37.14 -27.88 24.93
N GLU A 39 37.29 -27.82 23.60
CA GLU A 39 37.36 -26.57 22.84
C GLU A 39 36.02 -25.83 22.84
N LEU A 40 34.91 -26.56 22.72
CA LEU A 40 33.56 -26.01 22.79
C LEU A 40 33.20 -25.50 24.19
N ALA A 41 33.68 -26.18 25.24
CA ALA A 41 33.48 -25.74 26.62
C ALA A 41 34.21 -24.44 26.91
N ALA A 42 35.44 -24.26 26.40
CA ALA A 42 36.23 -23.04 26.57
C ALA A 42 35.58 -21.80 25.91
N HIS A 43 34.82 -21.99 24.83
CA HIS A 43 34.21 -20.89 24.04
C HIS A 43 32.67 -20.92 24.05
N LYS A 44 32.05 -21.57 25.05
CA LYS A 44 30.61 -21.85 25.06
C LYS A 44 29.74 -20.59 24.88
N THR A 45 30.02 -19.52 25.60
CA THR A 45 29.25 -18.27 25.59
C THR A 45 29.32 -17.59 24.22
N GLU A 46 30.50 -17.54 23.62
CA GLU A 46 30.73 -16.94 22.30
C GLU A 46 30.06 -17.76 21.19
N ILE A 47 30.09 -19.08 21.29
CA ILE A 47 29.39 -19.99 20.36
C ILE A 47 27.88 -19.83 20.46
N VAL A 48 27.33 -19.73 21.67
CA VAL A 48 25.89 -19.50 21.87
C VAL A 48 25.49 -18.13 21.29
N ALA A 49 26.27 -17.08 21.53
CA ALA A 49 26.00 -15.76 20.98
C ALA A 49 26.06 -15.76 19.44
N TYR A 50 27.05 -16.44 18.86
CA TYR A 50 27.17 -16.59 17.41
C TYR A 50 26.00 -17.37 16.81
N LEU A 51 25.64 -18.51 17.40
CA LEU A 51 24.51 -19.33 16.94
C LEU A 51 23.16 -18.61 17.11
N ARG A 52 22.99 -17.78 18.14
CA ARG A 52 21.79 -16.95 18.31
C ARG A 52 21.71 -15.86 17.25
N ARG A 53 22.83 -15.17 16.98
CA ARG A 53 22.90 -14.18 15.91
C ARG A 53 22.55 -14.84 14.57
N ALA A 54 23.23 -15.95 14.23
CA ALA A 54 22.96 -16.69 13.00
C ALA A 54 21.52 -17.24 12.90
N ALA A 55 20.90 -17.66 14.00
CA ALA A 55 19.50 -18.12 14.00
C ALA A 55 18.52 -16.96 13.81
N ASN A 56 18.83 -15.77 14.35
CA ASN A 56 18.04 -14.56 14.12
C ASN A 56 18.23 -14.04 12.69
N ASP A 57 19.44 -14.14 12.12
CA ASP A 57 19.73 -13.77 10.73
C ASP A 57 19.10 -14.77 9.74
N ALA A 58 19.04 -16.05 10.09
CA ALA A 58 18.36 -17.09 9.29
C ALA A 58 16.82 -17.05 9.40
N ALA A 59 16.27 -16.41 10.44
CA ALA A 59 14.84 -16.09 10.47
C ALA A 59 14.45 -15.02 9.44
N ASP A 60 15.43 -14.34 8.84
CA ASP A 60 15.29 -13.42 7.69
C ASP A 60 15.46 -14.15 6.34
N SER A 61 15.95 -15.40 6.35
CA SER A 61 15.96 -16.26 5.16
C SER A 61 14.70 -17.11 5.13
N SER A 62 13.62 -16.55 4.57
CA SER A 62 12.51 -17.33 4.01
C SER A 62 13.07 -18.50 3.20
N ASP A 63 12.51 -19.71 3.35
CA ASP A 63 12.82 -20.95 2.65
C ASP A 63 12.55 -20.90 1.12
N TYR A 64 12.78 -19.75 0.48
CA TYR A 64 12.72 -19.57 -0.95
C TYR A 64 14.13 -19.61 -1.51
N PRO A 65 14.34 -20.20 -2.70
CA PRO A 65 15.62 -20.13 -3.35
C PRO A 65 15.90 -18.70 -3.81
N VAL A 66 16.57 -17.94 -2.96
CA VAL A 66 17.28 -16.73 -3.34
C VAL A 66 18.58 -17.21 -3.97
N ALA A 67 18.75 -17.01 -5.29
CA ALA A 67 19.92 -17.30 -6.16
C ALA A 67 20.80 -18.56 -5.88
N ASP A 68 21.31 -18.73 -4.67
CA ASP A 68 22.13 -19.84 -4.16
C ASP A 68 21.32 -20.94 -3.41
N GLY A 69 19.99 -20.83 -3.35
CA GLY A 69 19.12 -21.82 -2.72
C GLY A 69 18.85 -23.08 -3.57
N PRO A 70 18.24 -24.14 -2.99
CA PRO A 70 17.94 -25.37 -3.71
C PRO A 70 17.08 -25.09 -4.95
N PHE A 71 17.52 -25.55 -6.12
CA PHE A 71 16.77 -25.40 -7.36
C PHE A 71 15.37 -26.00 -7.23
N MET A 72 14.33 -25.16 -7.38
CA MET A 72 12.93 -25.58 -7.40
C MET A 72 12.37 -25.38 -8.82
N PRO A 73 12.22 -26.45 -9.63
CA PRO A 73 11.89 -26.32 -11.06
C PRO A 73 10.53 -25.67 -11.35
N TRP A 74 9.63 -25.62 -10.37
CA TRP A 74 8.31 -24.99 -10.46
C TRP A 74 8.27 -23.54 -9.97
N CYS A 75 9.37 -23.01 -9.43
CA CYS A 75 9.47 -21.61 -9.00
C CYS A 75 10.58 -20.92 -9.78
N LEU A 76 10.24 -19.88 -10.55
CA LEU A 76 11.29 -19.01 -11.10
C LEU A 76 12.11 -18.44 -9.93
N PRO A 77 13.45 -18.57 -9.94
CA PRO A 77 14.30 -17.96 -8.93
C PRO A 77 14.01 -16.46 -8.87
N MET A 78 13.73 -15.95 -7.67
CA MET A 78 13.56 -14.52 -7.45
C MET A 78 14.88 -13.95 -6.96
N SER A 79 15.32 -12.83 -7.55
CA SER A 79 16.52 -12.15 -7.06
C SER A 79 16.23 -11.55 -5.67
N PRO A 80 17.25 -11.47 -4.78
CA PRO A 80 17.07 -10.87 -3.46
C PRO A 80 16.51 -9.44 -3.54
N GLU A 81 16.91 -8.66 -4.53
CA GLU A 81 16.44 -7.29 -4.74
C GLU A 81 14.94 -7.26 -5.07
N ARG A 82 14.46 -8.22 -5.86
CA ARG A 82 13.03 -8.32 -6.19
C ARG A 82 12.21 -8.73 -4.95
N VAL A 83 12.73 -9.63 -4.12
CA VAL A 83 12.09 -10.00 -2.85
C VAL A 83 12.00 -8.77 -1.93
N ALA A 84 13.10 -8.04 -1.78
CA ALA A 84 13.15 -6.83 -0.97
C ALA A 84 12.16 -5.75 -1.47
N GLY A 85 12.04 -5.58 -2.79
CA GLY A 85 11.06 -4.69 -3.41
C GLY A 85 9.61 -5.07 -3.09
N LEU A 86 9.25 -6.35 -3.21
CA LEU A 86 7.91 -6.84 -2.86
C LEU A 86 7.60 -6.64 -1.38
N LEU A 87 8.54 -6.94 -0.49
CA LEU A 87 8.39 -6.73 0.95
C LEU A 87 8.20 -5.25 1.29
N ALA A 88 8.98 -4.36 0.67
CA ALA A 88 8.87 -2.92 0.87
C ALA A 88 7.49 -2.40 0.41
N ASP A 89 7.06 -2.81 -0.79
CA ASP A 89 5.75 -2.46 -1.35
C ASP A 89 4.60 -2.95 -0.46
N LEU A 90 4.68 -4.20 0.02
CA LEU A 90 3.66 -4.79 0.88
C LEU A 90 3.55 -4.06 2.21
N ARG A 91 4.68 -3.81 2.88
CA ARG A 91 4.71 -3.04 4.13
C ARG A 91 4.13 -1.63 3.94
N ALA A 92 4.53 -0.93 2.88
CA ALA A 92 4.02 0.40 2.59
C ALA A 92 2.51 0.40 2.32
N THR A 93 2.01 -0.59 1.58
CA THR A 93 0.57 -0.71 1.26
C THR A 93 -0.24 -1.01 2.53
N ILE A 94 0.22 -1.93 3.37
CA ILE A 94 -0.41 -2.23 4.67
C ILE A 94 -0.46 -0.99 5.56
N CYS A 95 0.62 -0.22 5.66
CA CYS A 95 0.63 1.01 6.44
C CYS A 95 -0.44 2.01 5.96
N LYS A 96 -0.57 2.21 4.64
CA LYS A 96 -1.60 3.09 4.08
C LYS A 96 -3.02 2.61 4.41
N VAL A 97 -3.29 1.31 4.24
CA VAL A 97 -4.59 0.73 4.59
C VAL A 97 -4.87 0.92 6.08
N ALA A 98 -3.90 0.61 6.94
CA ALA A 98 -4.02 0.76 8.38
C ALA A 98 -4.29 2.22 8.80
N ASP A 99 -3.63 3.18 8.16
CA ASP A 99 -3.82 4.62 8.44
C ASP A 99 -5.24 5.08 8.05
N ILE A 100 -5.76 4.61 6.91
CA ILE A 100 -7.11 4.99 6.46
C ILE A 100 -8.21 4.30 7.28
N GLU A 101 -8.02 3.03 7.63
CA GLU A 101 -8.98 2.27 8.42
C GLU A 101 -8.86 2.49 9.94
N GLY A 102 -7.86 3.26 10.39
CA GLY A 102 -7.65 3.59 11.79
C GLY A 102 -7.26 2.39 12.66
N TRP A 103 -6.43 1.48 12.13
CA TRP A 103 -6.03 0.30 12.87
C TRP A 103 -5.23 0.65 14.14
N PRO A 104 -5.45 -0.05 15.26
CA PRO A 104 -4.61 0.08 16.45
C PRO A 104 -3.14 -0.21 16.12
N GLY A 105 -2.24 0.54 16.75
CA GLY A 105 -0.79 0.41 16.54
C GLY A 105 -0.28 -1.02 16.75
N ASP A 106 -0.79 -1.71 17.77
CA ASP A 106 -0.42 -3.10 18.08
C ASP A 106 -0.85 -4.09 17.00
N HIS A 107 -2.04 -3.89 16.41
CA HIS A 107 -2.52 -4.73 15.31
C HIS A 107 -1.65 -4.55 14.07
N ARG A 108 -1.33 -3.30 13.72
CA ARG A 108 -0.42 -2.97 12.62
C ARG A 108 0.97 -3.57 12.85
N ALA A 109 1.54 -3.39 14.03
CA ALA A 109 2.85 -3.93 14.38
C ALA A 109 2.87 -5.47 14.32
N HIS A 110 1.82 -6.12 14.81
CA HIS A 110 1.66 -7.57 14.75
C HIS A 110 1.67 -8.07 13.29
N LEU A 111 0.84 -7.48 12.42
CA LEU A 111 0.77 -7.88 11.01
C LEU A 111 2.09 -7.64 10.27
N LEU A 112 2.73 -6.49 10.47
CA LEU A 112 4.06 -6.23 9.88
C LEU A 112 5.12 -7.23 10.35
N GLY A 113 5.01 -7.69 11.61
CA GLY A 113 5.84 -8.77 12.14
C GLY A 113 5.59 -10.12 11.48
N LEU A 114 4.33 -10.43 11.10
CA LEU A 114 4.00 -11.62 10.32
C LEU A 114 4.57 -11.52 8.90
N VAL A 115 4.39 -10.38 8.25
CA VAL A 115 4.90 -10.10 6.90
C VAL A 115 6.42 -10.25 6.82
N ALA A 116 7.15 -9.88 7.88
CA ALA A 116 8.60 -10.04 7.92
C ALA A 116 9.05 -11.52 7.93
N ARG A 117 8.20 -12.44 8.37
CA ARG A 117 8.52 -13.87 8.54
C ARG A 117 7.81 -14.77 7.54
N GLN A 118 7.05 -14.19 6.61
CA GLN A 118 6.25 -14.98 5.68
C GLN A 118 7.13 -15.61 4.60
N PRO A 119 6.67 -16.72 3.99
CA PRO A 119 7.32 -17.27 2.81
C PRO A 119 7.33 -16.26 1.65
N VAL A 120 8.41 -16.20 0.87
CA VAL A 120 8.47 -15.34 -0.32
C VAL A 120 7.38 -15.67 -1.35
N SER A 121 6.88 -16.91 -1.39
CA SER A 121 5.77 -17.30 -2.27
C SER A 121 4.49 -16.50 -2.03
N SER A 122 4.20 -16.10 -0.78
CA SER A 122 2.96 -15.40 -0.46
C SER A 122 3.03 -13.88 -0.70
N LEU A 123 4.23 -13.32 -0.87
CA LEU A 123 4.41 -11.86 -0.99
C LEU A 123 3.62 -11.24 -2.14
N ALA A 124 3.59 -11.90 -3.29
CA ALA A 124 2.89 -11.37 -4.47
C ALA A 124 1.37 -11.38 -4.27
N ASP A 125 0.83 -12.46 -3.70
CA ASP A 125 -0.59 -12.64 -3.47
C ASP A 125 -1.09 -11.70 -2.36
N GLU A 126 -0.35 -11.60 -1.25
CA GLU A 126 -0.67 -10.65 -0.18
C GLU A 126 -0.59 -9.19 -0.67
N LEU A 127 0.41 -8.85 -1.47
CA LEU A 127 0.52 -7.52 -2.07
C LEU A 127 -0.66 -7.22 -3.00
N ALA A 128 -1.10 -8.19 -3.80
CA ALA A 128 -2.27 -8.05 -4.65
C ALA A 128 -3.53 -7.80 -3.80
N HIS A 129 -3.73 -8.59 -2.75
CA HIS A 129 -4.85 -8.44 -1.82
C HIS A 129 -4.90 -7.04 -1.18
N PHE A 130 -3.78 -6.56 -0.63
CA PHE A 130 -3.74 -5.24 0.01
C PHE A 130 -3.88 -4.09 -0.99
N ARG A 131 -3.38 -4.23 -2.22
CA ARG A 131 -3.60 -3.24 -3.30
C ARG A 131 -5.07 -3.17 -3.70
N GLU A 132 -5.74 -4.31 -3.82
CA GLU A 132 -7.18 -4.35 -4.08
C GLU A 132 -7.97 -3.68 -2.95
N ARG A 133 -7.63 -4.00 -1.69
CA ARG A 133 -8.26 -3.38 -0.51
C ARG A 133 -8.06 -1.87 -0.50
N LEU A 134 -6.84 -1.38 -0.74
CA LEU A 134 -6.54 0.04 -0.82
C LEU A 134 -7.34 0.72 -1.95
N GLY A 135 -7.39 0.12 -3.13
CA GLY A 135 -8.15 0.63 -4.26
C GLY A 135 -9.65 0.73 -3.97
N ALA A 136 -10.22 -0.25 -3.27
CA ALA A 136 -11.62 -0.23 -2.84
C ALA A 136 -11.91 0.91 -1.85
N ILE A 137 -11.04 1.10 -0.85
CA ILE A 137 -11.15 2.18 0.13
C ILE A 137 -11.09 3.55 -0.56
N GLU A 138 -10.11 3.75 -1.44
CA GLU A 138 -9.96 5.00 -2.19
C GLU A 138 -11.14 5.28 -3.13
N ALA A 139 -11.72 4.24 -3.73
CA ALA A 139 -12.90 4.39 -4.58
C ALA A 139 -14.12 4.88 -3.77
N VAL A 140 -14.34 4.32 -2.58
CA VAL A 140 -15.41 4.76 -1.67
C VAL A 140 -15.20 6.21 -1.23
N ALA A 141 -13.96 6.59 -0.87
CA ALA A 141 -13.62 7.95 -0.51
C ALA A 141 -13.94 8.94 -1.64
N ARG A 142 -13.54 8.63 -2.89
CA ARG A 142 -13.84 9.45 -4.06
C ARG A 142 -15.34 9.61 -4.31
N VAL A 143 -16.12 8.54 -4.18
CA VAL A 143 -17.59 8.62 -4.33
C VAL A 143 -18.20 9.54 -3.26
N ALA A 144 -17.74 9.43 -2.02
CA ALA A 144 -18.21 10.28 -0.93
C ALA A 144 -17.85 11.76 -1.15
N ASP A 145 -16.66 12.07 -1.68
CA ASP A 145 -16.27 13.43 -2.06
C ASP A 145 -17.15 14.00 -3.16
N ILE A 146 -17.39 13.23 -4.23
CA ILE A 146 -18.28 13.63 -5.32
C ILE A 146 -19.69 13.90 -4.79
N ALA A 147 -20.21 13.03 -3.93
CA ALA A 147 -21.53 13.21 -3.32
C ALA A 147 -21.59 14.48 -2.45
N ARG A 148 -20.57 14.75 -1.63
CA ARG A 148 -20.47 15.98 -0.85
C ARG A 148 -20.46 17.22 -1.75
N GLN A 149 -19.68 17.19 -2.82
CA GLN A 149 -19.60 18.30 -3.76
C GLN A 149 -20.94 18.54 -4.48
N ALA A 150 -21.60 17.48 -4.94
CA ALA A 150 -22.92 17.56 -5.57
C ALA A 150 -24.00 18.08 -4.60
N MET A 151 -23.96 17.66 -3.33
CA MET A 151 -24.87 18.18 -2.30
C MET A 151 -24.61 19.66 -2.01
N ALA A 152 -23.34 20.08 -1.92
CA ALA A 152 -22.98 21.48 -1.72
C ALA A 152 -23.44 22.35 -2.90
N GLU A 153 -23.29 21.85 -4.13
CA GLU A 153 -23.78 22.51 -5.34
C GLU A 153 -25.31 22.62 -5.34
N HIS A 154 -26.03 21.53 -5.04
CA HIS A 154 -27.49 21.53 -4.96
C HIS A 154 -28.02 22.46 -3.86
N ASP A 155 -27.40 22.48 -2.68
CA ASP A 155 -27.76 23.41 -1.59
C ASP A 155 -27.51 24.87 -1.99
N ALA A 156 -26.41 25.15 -2.69
CA ALA A 156 -26.13 26.48 -3.24
C ALA A 156 -27.21 26.92 -4.25
N ILE A 157 -27.63 26.03 -5.16
CA ILE A 157 -28.72 26.29 -6.12
C ILE A 157 -30.03 26.55 -5.37
N ARG A 158 -30.39 25.70 -4.40
CA ARG A 158 -31.63 25.84 -3.61
C ARG A 158 -31.66 27.17 -2.85
N LYS A 159 -30.58 27.54 -2.17
CA LYS A 159 -30.47 28.81 -1.43
C LYS A 159 -30.62 30.03 -2.33
N CYS A 160 -30.12 29.96 -3.56
CA CYS A 160 -30.30 31.01 -4.57
C CYS A 160 -31.78 31.14 -5.02
N CYS A 161 -32.50 30.03 -5.11
CA CYS A 161 -33.94 30.04 -5.43
C CYS A 161 -34.82 30.56 -4.28
N THR A 162 -34.40 30.37 -3.03
CA THR A 162 -35.17 30.78 -1.84
C THR A 162 -34.88 32.20 -1.35
N CYS A 163 -33.78 32.83 -1.74
CA CYS A 163 -33.37 34.12 -1.19
C CYS A 163 -34.12 35.35 -1.73
N GLU A 164 -35.32 35.23 -2.32
CA GLU A 164 -36.12 36.37 -2.87
C GLU A 164 -35.38 37.33 -3.84
N HIS A 165 -34.12 37.06 -4.22
CA HIS A 165 -33.44 37.79 -5.30
C HIS A 165 -34.06 37.55 -6.67
N ARG A 166 -34.98 36.57 -6.77
CA ARG A 166 -35.75 36.30 -7.99
C ARG A 166 -37.03 37.14 -8.10
N THR A 167 -37.46 37.82 -7.03
CA THR A 167 -38.70 38.61 -7.04
C THR A 167 -38.53 40.05 -7.52
N LEU A 168 -37.31 40.56 -7.73
CA LEU A 168 -37.09 41.85 -8.39
C LEU A 168 -35.86 41.84 -9.30
N HIS A 169 -36.08 41.83 -10.61
CA HIS A 169 -35.33 42.71 -11.52
C HIS A 169 -36.18 43.09 -12.75
N ASP A 170 -36.77 44.28 -12.67
CA ASP A 170 -37.17 45.10 -13.82
C ASP A 170 -36.08 46.14 -14.20
N SER A 171 -34.93 46.16 -13.51
CA SER A 171 -34.02 47.33 -13.45
C SER A 171 -32.61 47.19 -14.04
N GLY A 172 -32.23 46.06 -14.65
CA GLY A 172 -31.08 46.03 -15.57
C GLY A 172 -29.66 46.27 -15.01
N VAL A 173 -29.33 46.01 -13.73
CA VAL A 173 -27.94 46.04 -13.21
C VAL A 173 -27.75 44.96 -12.13
N PRO A 174 -26.61 44.23 -12.05
CA PRO A 174 -26.58 42.86 -11.53
C PRO A 174 -26.34 42.74 -10.03
N VAL A 175 -27.02 41.78 -9.39
CA VAL A 175 -26.68 41.33 -8.04
C VAL A 175 -25.38 40.54 -8.10
N ARG A 176 -24.31 41.10 -7.51
CA ARG A 176 -23.11 40.35 -7.13
C ARG A 176 -23.47 39.48 -5.93
N CYS A 177 -24.03 38.30 -6.19
CA CYS A 177 -24.16 37.29 -5.14
C CYS A 177 -22.74 36.92 -4.70
N GLN A 178 -22.36 37.23 -3.46
CA GLN A 178 -21.05 36.90 -2.88
C GLN A 178 -20.70 35.41 -3.07
N MET A 179 -21.72 34.55 -3.18
CA MET A 179 -21.57 33.11 -3.41
C MET A 179 -21.15 32.75 -4.84
N GLY A 180 -21.68 33.43 -5.88
CA GLY A 180 -21.22 33.25 -7.26
C GLY A 180 -19.76 33.67 -7.43
N THR A 181 -19.33 34.69 -6.68
CA THR A 181 -17.92 35.10 -6.59
C THR A 181 -17.05 34.04 -5.91
N ALA A 182 -17.52 33.42 -4.82
CA ALA A 182 -16.79 32.37 -4.11
C ALA A 182 -16.61 31.08 -4.94
N LEU A 183 -17.57 30.75 -5.81
CA LEU A 183 -17.50 29.60 -6.73
C LEU A 183 -16.80 29.92 -8.06
N GLY A 184 -16.35 31.16 -8.27
CA GLY A 184 -15.73 31.60 -9.51
C GLY A 184 -16.67 31.59 -10.73
N TRP A 185 -17.97 31.43 -10.51
CA TRP A 185 -18.97 31.37 -11.58
C TRP A 185 -19.17 32.75 -12.19
N ARG A 186 -19.11 32.83 -13.52
CA ARG A 186 -19.50 34.06 -14.21
C ARG A 186 -21.03 34.12 -14.29
N HIS A 187 -21.60 35.32 -14.11
CA HIS A 187 -23.05 35.60 -14.11
C HIS A 187 -23.85 34.90 -15.24
N HIS A 188 -23.21 34.66 -16.39
CA HIS A 188 -23.83 34.06 -17.56
C HIS A 188 -23.82 32.52 -17.58
N GLU A 189 -22.96 31.87 -16.81
CA GLU A 189 -22.82 30.40 -16.81
C GLU A 189 -23.99 29.71 -16.10
N TRP A 190 -24.68 30.38 -15.15
CA TRP A 190 -25.86 29.81 -14.49
C TRP A 190 -27.14 29.96 -15.30
N LEU A 191 -27.25 30.99 -16.14
CA LEU A 191 -28.51 31.38 -16.80
C LEU A 191 -28.85 30.57 -18.07
N ASP A 192 -27.97 29.67 -18.51
CA ASP A 192 -28.24 28.74 -19.62
C ASP A 192 -28.98 27.49 -19.12
N ALA A 193 -30.25 27.64 -18.74
CA ALA A 193 -31.14 26.49 -18.57
C ALA A 193 -31.59 26.00 -19.97
N PRO A 194 -31.73 24.68 -20.21
CA PRO A 194 -32.03 24.13 -21.53
C PRO A 194 -33.32 24.68 -22.17
N ASP A 195 -34.26 25.13 -21.33
CA ASP A 195 -35.61 25.51 -21.77
C ASP A 195 -35.93 27.00 -21.55
N THR A 196 -34.96 27.83 -21.16
CA THR A 196 -35.19 29.26 -20.92
C THR A 196 -34.14 30.11 -21.64
N LEU A 197 -34.58 30.91 -22.60
CA LEU A 197 -33.70 31.80 -23.34
C LEU A 197 -33.17 32.90 -22.40
N ASN A 198 -31.86 32.96 -22.20
CA ASN A 198 -31.23 34.06 -21.47
C ASN A 198 -31.35 35.37 -22.26
N THR A 199 -32.22 36.28 -21.81
CA THR A 199 -32.52 37.56 -22.45
C THR A 199 -31.57 38.70 -22.05
N CYS A 200 -30.54 38.42 -21.26
CA CYS A 200 -29.56 39.43 -20.86
C CYS A 200 -28.80 39.98 -22.08
N ARG A 201 -28.82 41.30 -22.29
CA ARG A 201 -28.17 41.95 -23.45
C ARG A 201 -26.66 41.78 -23.53
N LEU A 202 -26.00 41.42 -22.42
CA LEU A 202 -24.57 41.13 -22.35
C LEU A 202 -24.26 39.64 -22.52
N HIS A 203 -25.28 38.78 -22.59
CA HIS A 203 -25.11 37.37 -22.82
C HIS A 203 -24.64 37.12 -24.25
N ARG A 204 -23.44 36.55 -24.37
CA ARG A 204 -22.96 35.94 -25.62
C ARG A 204 -23.05 34.43 -25.43
N PRO A 205 -24.16 33.77 -25.85
CA PRO A 205 -24.27 32.33 -25.71
C PRO A 205 -23.04 31.68 -26.32
N ARG A 206 -22.36 30.82 -25.56
CA ARG A 206 -21.40 29.90 -26.16
C ARG A 206 -22.23 28.98 -27.03
N TRP A 207 -22.35 29.31 -28.31
CA TRP A 207 -22.86 28.40 -29.32
C TRP A 207 -21.97 27.17 -29.29
N ARG A 208 -22.35 26.15 -28.53
CA ARG A 208 -21.83 24.81 -28.71
C ARG A 208 -22.25 24.48 -30.13
N ALA A 209 -21.29 24.42 -31.04
CA ALA A 209 -21.52 23.97 -32.39
C ALA A 209 -22.31 22.66 -32.27
N ARG A 210 -23.58 22.68 -32.70
CA ARG A 210 -24.39 21.47 -32.85
C ARG A 210 -23.51 20.52 -33.66
N GLU A 211 -23.00 19.49 -33.01
CA GLU A 211 -22.40 18.37 -33.72
C GLU A 211 -23.45 17.92 -34.73
N LYS A 212 -23.12 18.07 -36.01
CA LYS A 212 -23.97 17.63 -37.11
C LYS A 212 -24.15 16.14 -36.92
N MET A 213 -25.32 15.71 -36.46
CA MET A 213 -25.71 14.30 -36.55
C MET A 213 -25.52 13.87 -38.02
N PRO A 214 -24.69 12.86 -38.30
CA PRO A 214 -24.48 12.39 -39.66
C PRO A 214 -25.78 11.80 -40.20
N LYS A 215 -26.37 12.46 -41.19
CA LYS A 215 -27.41 11.91 -42.04
C LYS A 215 -26.77 10.96 -43.04
N SER A 216 -26.65 9.67 -42.72
CA SER A 216 -26.54 8.62 -43.73
C SER A 216 -26.59 7.22 -43.13
N ARG A 217 -27.72 6.53 -43.36
CA ARG A 217 -27.80 5.14 -43.83
C ARG A 217 -29.28 4.80 -44.09
N LEU A 218 -29.74 5.24 -45.25
CA LEU A 218 -30.77 4.54 -46.02
C LEU A 218 -30.09 4.16 -47.34
N ASN A 219 -29.67 2.90 -47.39
CA ASN A 219 -29.55 2.02 -48.55
C ASN A 219 -29.27 0.63 -48.01
#